data_AF-A0A2H0LYQ3-F1
#
_entry.id   AF-A0A2H0LYQ3-F1
#
_cell.length_a   1.000
_cell.length_b   1.000
_cell.length_c   1.000
_cell.angle_alpha   90.00
_cell.angle_beta   90.00
_cell.angle_gamma   90.00
#
_symmetry.space_group_name_H-M   'P 1'
#
loop_
_entity.id
_entity.type
_entity.pdbx_description
1 polymer ?
#
loop_
_entity_poly.entity_id
_entity_poly.type
_entity_poly.pdbx_seq_one_letter_code
_entity_poly.pdbx_strand_id
1 'polypeptide(L)'
;MPSIDNFYLSLHLLSIHLSYFAFFSAFIAAIAYLIQDASLKSRKLHPLLMRMPDLSFLDKWNYSSIGLGFPVLTMAIISGSLWLNDTTGSFWQWNPRALYSLVLWLTYAVILHVRLSSKIRGRKVAFLSIVAFLIIIFTFFSNCNF
;
A
#
# COMPACT_ATOMS: atom_id res chain seq x y z
N MET A 1 -10.47 -19.59 25.30
CA MET A 1 -10.72 -18.14 25.08
C MET A 1 -9.61 -17.64 24.18
N PRO A 2 -9.85 -16.83 23.13
CA PRO A 2 -8.77 -16.29 22.33
C PRO A 2 -7.94 -15.39 23.23
N SER A 3 -6.68 -15.77 23.50
CA SER A 3 -5.77 -14.94 24.27
C SER A 3 -5.40 -13.74 23.40
N ILE A 4 -5.81 -12.56 23.86
CA ILE A 4 -5.36 -11.25 23.36
C ILE A 4 -3.83 -11.10 23.42
N ASP A 5 -3.15 -11.99 24.16
CA ASP A 5 -1.70 -12.14 24.25
C ASP A 5 -1.14 -13.16 23.23
N ASN A 6 -1.67 -13.23 22.01
CA ASN A 6 -1.09 -14.06 20.95
C ASN A 6 -0.08 -13.24 20.11
N PHE A 7 1.19 -13.66 20.13
CA PHE A 7 2.28 -13.06 19.37
C PHE A 7 1.96 -12.89 17.88
N TYR A 8 1.32 -13.88 17.25
CA TYR A 8 0.96 -13.83 15.83
C TYR A 8 -0.11 -12.78 15.53
N LEU A 9 -1.08 -12.61 16.43
CA LEU A 9 -2.11 -11.58 16.29
C LEU A 9 -1.50 -10.17 16.40
N SER A 10 -0.64 -9.96 17.40
CA SER A 10 0.07 -8.69 17.58
C SER A 10 0.95 -8.37 16.37
N LEU A 11 1.70 -9.36 15.87
CA LEU A 11 2.54 -9.20 14.69
C LEU A 11 1.70 -8.89 13.44
N HIS A 12 0.56 -9.55 13.27
CA HIS A 12 -0.39 -9.27 12.18
C HIS A 12 -0.90 -7.84 12.22
N LEU A 13 -1.42 -7.41 13.37
CA LEU A 13 -1.99 -6.08 13.55
C LEU A 13 -0.94 -4.98 13.39
N LEU A 14 0.26 -5.13 13.95
CA LEU A 14 1.31 -4.13 13.79
C LEU A 14 1.78 -4.04 12.33
N SER A 15 2.01 -5.19 11.69
CA SER A 15 2.49 -5.24 10.32
C SER A 15 1.46 -4.68 9.34
N ILE A 16 0.16 -4.98 9.50
CA ILE A 16 -0.85 -4.48 8.57
C ILE A 16 -0.97 -2.95 8.62
N HIS A 17 -0.95 -2.35 9.82
CA HIS A 17 -1.00 -0.89 9.97
C HIS A 17 0.27 -0.23 9.46
N LEU A 18 1.45 -0.77 9.77
CA LEU A 18 2.73 -0.25 9.29
C LEU A 18 2.81 -0.27 7.76
N SER A 19 2.31 -1.34 7.15
CA SER A 19 2.20 -1.45 5.69
C SER A 19 1.28 -0.38 5.11
N TYR A 20 0.10 -0.16 5.72
CA TYR A 20 -0.84 0.88 5.28
C TYR A 20 -0.26 2.29 5.41
N PHE A 21 0.52 2.58 6.45
CA PHE A 21 1.24 3.85 6.57
C PHE A 21 2.25 4.05 5.44
N ALA A 22 3.01 3.01 5.09
CA ALA A 22 3.94 3.08 3.96
C ALA A 22 3.20 3.32 2.62
N PHE A 23 2.08 2.63 2.40
CA PHE A 23 1.26 2.84 1.20
C PHE A 23 0.57 4.20 1.16
N PHE A 24 0.17 4.75 2.31
CA PHE A 24 -0.33 6.12 2.40
C PHE A 24 0.75 7.14 2.08
N SER A 25 1.99 6.93 2.55
CA SER A 25 3.14 7.74 2.14
C SER A 25 3.36 7.70 0.62
N ALA A 26 3.26 6.51 0.01
CA ALA A 26 3.34 6.37 -1.45
C ALA A 26 2.22 7.13 -2.17
N PHE A 27 0.99 7.08 -1.64
CA PHE A 27 -0.17 7.81 -2.15
C PHE A 27 0.04 9.33 -2.12
N ILE A 28 0.54 9.88 -1.01
CA ILE A 28 0.87 11.31 -0.89
C ILE A 28 1.92 11.70 -1.93
N ALA A 29 2.99 10.92 -2.06
CA ALA A 29 4.04 11.18 -3.06
C ALA A 29 3.49 11.14 -4.49
N ALA A 30 2.54 10.24 -4.79
CA ALA A 30 1.88 10.17 -6.09
C ALA A 30 1.00 11.40 -6.38
N ILE A 31 0.22 11.89 -5.41
CA ILE A 31 -0.57 13.11 -5.55
C ILE A 31 0.36 14.31 -5.78
N ALA A 32 1.41 14.45 -4.96
CA ALA A 32 2.40 15.51 -5.11
C ALA A 32 3.05 15.49 -6.51
N TYR A 33 3.37 14.28 -7.01
CA TYR A 33 3.92 14.11 -8.36
C TYR A 33 2.96 14.64 -9.43
N LEU A 34 1.67 14.29 -9.35
CA LEU A 34 0.68 14.73 -10.34
C LEU A 34 0.44 16.24 -10.31
N ILE A 35 0.39 16.84 -9.12
CA ILE A 35 0.25 18.28 -8.95
C ILE A 35 1.45 19.00 -9.59
N GLN A 36 2.67 18.53 -9.31
CA GLN A 36 3.88 19.13 -9.88
C GLN A 36 3.98 18.93 -11.41
N ASP A 37 3.65 17.75 -11.94
CA ASP A 37 3.61 17.49 -13.39
C ASP A 37 2.62 18.42 -14.11
N ALA A 38 1.46 18.67 -13.51
CA ALA A 38 0.44 19.57 -14.07
C ALA A 38 0.87 21.05 -14.03
N SER A 39 1.52 21.49 -12.95
CA SER A 39 2.02 22.87 -12.83
C SER A 39 3.15 23.19 -13.81
N LEU A 40 4.08 22.25 -14.01
CA LEU A 40 5.17 22.42 -14.99
C LEU A 40 4.62 22.55 -16.43
N LYS A 41 3.56 21.80 -16.77
CA LYS A 41 2.90 21.89 -18.09
C LYS A 41 2.13 23.18 -18.30
N SER A 42 1.51 23.72 -17.25
CA SER A 42 0.70 24.95 -17.34
C SER A 42 1.50 26.25 -17.26
N ARG A 43 2.84 26.18 -17.09
CA ARG A 43 3.76 27.31 -16.83
C ARG A 43 3.35 28.22 -15.65
N LYS A 44 2.39 27.79 -14.83
CA LYS A 44 1.96 28.49 -13.62
C LYS A 44 2.75 27.93 -12.44
N LEU A 45 3.88 28.56 -12.14
CA LEU A 45 4.66 28.25 -10.94
C LEU A 45 4.03 28.96 -9.74
N HIS A 46 3.15 28.26 -9.02
CA HIS A 46 2.66 28.78 -7.74
C HIS A 46 3.81 28.77 -6.71
N PRO A 47 3.95 29.79 -5.84
CA PRO A 47 5.07 29.87 -4.88
C PRO A 47 5.19 28.63 -3.96
N LEU A 48 4.06 28.01 -3.62
CA LEU A 48 4.02 26.77 -2.82
C LEU A 48 4.63 25.56 -3.54
N LEU A 49 4.57 25.52 -4.87
CA LEU A 49 5.13 24.45 -5.69
C LEU A 49 6.65 24.55 -5.84
N MET A 50 7.24 25.74 -5.66
CA MET A 50 8.70 25.91 -5.67
C MET A 50 9.38 25.23 -4.47
N ARG A 51 8.63 24.97 -3.39
CA ARG A 51 9.11 24.22 -2.21
C ARG A 51 8.93 22.70 -2.34
N MET A 52 8.25 22.21 -3.39
CA MET A 52 8.04 20.77 -3.56
C MET A 52 9.34 20.10 -4.08
N PRO A 53 9.64 18.87 -3.62
CA PRO A 53 10.74 18.07 -4.19
C PRO A 53 10.54 17.86 -5.69
N ASP A 54 11.61 17.55 -6.42
CA ASP A 54 11.51 17.32 -7.86
C ASP A 54 10.73 16.02 -8.19
N LEU A 55 10.26 15.92 -9.45
CA LEU A 55 9.49 14.77 -9.91
C LEU A 55 10.25 13.45 -9.73
N SER A 56 11.57 13.47 -9.90
CA SER A 56 12.44 12.30 -9.73
C SER A 56 12.48 11.83 -8.28
N PHE A 57 12.55 12.75 -7.33
CA PHE A 57 12.49 12.44 -5.91
C PHE A 57 11.12 11.89 -5.53
N LEU A 58 10.03 12.50 -6.00
CA LEU A 58 8.67 12.01 -5.72
C LEU A 58 8.43 10.61 -6.29
N ASP A 59 8.91 10.31 -7.49
CA ASP A 59 8.83 8.98 -8.10
C ASP A 59 9.63 7.94 -7.29
N LYS A 60 10.86 8.29 -6.86
CA LYS A 60 11.71 7.45 -6.00
C LYS A 60 11.10 7.24 -4.62
N TRP A 61 10.56 8.29 -3.99
CA TRP A 61 9.91 8.21 -2.69
C TRP A 61 8.71 7.27 -2.76
N ASN A 62 7.83 7.46 -3.75
CA ASN A 62 6.73 6.56 -4.00
C ASN A 62 7.20 5.10 -4.19
N TYR A 63 8.26 4.87 -4.97
CA TYR A 63 8.83 3.54 -5.17
C TYR A 63 9.36 2.91 -3.88
N SER A 64 10.17 3.63 -3.12
CA SER A 64 10.71 3.16 -1.85
C SER A 64 9.62 2.88 -0.84
N SER A 65 8.60 3.73 -0.74
CA SER A 65 7.48 3.52 0.18
C SER A 65 6.69 2.24 -0.18
N ILE A 66 6.42 1.99 -1.46
CA ILE A 66 5.78 0.72 -1.89
C ILE A 66 6.71 -0.47 -1.63
N GLY A 67 8.00 -0.33 -1.94
CA GLY A 67 9.01 -1.36 -1.75
C GLY A 67 9.21 -1.75 -0.28
N LEU A 68 9.02 -0.81 0.65
CA LEU A 68 9.01 -1.08 2.10
C LEU A 68 7.66 -1.64 2.58
N GLY A 69 6.55 -1.10 2.08
CA GLY A 69 5.21 -1.52 2.51
C GLY A 69 4.86 -2.95 2.10
N PHE A 70 5.34 -3.42 0.95
CA PHE A 70 4.98 -4.74 0.40
C PHE A 70 5.55 -5.94 1.18
N PRO A 71 6.85 -5.99 1.58
CA PRO A 71 7.35 -7.01 2.49
C PRO A 71 6.61 -7.01 3.83
N VAL A 72 6.29 -5.83 4.36
CA VAL A 72 5.53 -5.69 5.61
C VAL A 72 4.10 -6.22 5.46
N LEU A 73 3.44 -5.98 4.32
CA LEU A 73 2.15 -6.59 3.99
C LEU A 73 2.24 -8.12 3.95
N THR A 74 3.32 -8.63 3.37
CA THR A 74 3.55 -10.08 3.26
C THR A 74 3.72 -10.70 4.66
N MET A 75 4.45 -10.05 5.56
CA MET A 75 4.55 -10.46 6.97
C MET A 75 3.19 -10.42 7.67
N ALA A 76 2.35 -9.41 7.39
CA ALA A 76 1.00 -9.34 7.92
C ALA A 76 0.14 -10.54 7.47
N ILE A 77 0.18 -10.93 6.19
CA ILE A 77 -0.58 -12.08 5.69
C ILE A 77 -0.10 -13.38 6.34
N ILE A 78 1.21 -13.60 6.41
CA ILE A 78 1.80 -14.81 7.03
C ILE A 78 1.40 -14.91 8.50
N SER A 79 1.60 -13.85 9.28
CA SER A 79 1.24 -13.83 10.70
C SER A 79 -0.26 -13.99 10.94
N GLY A 80 -1.11 -13.43 10.06
CA GLY A 80 -2.56 -13.63 10.08
C GLY A 80 -2.95 -15.10 9.84
N SER A 81 -2.30 -15.77 8.90
CA SER A 81 -2.49 -17.19 8.62
C SER A 81 -2.04 -18.10 9.78
N LEU A 82 -0.94 -17.75 10.46
CA LEU A 82 -0.49 -18.48 11.66
C LEU A 82 -1.49 -18.33 12.82
N TRP A 83 -1.98 -17.11 13.05
CA TRP A 83 -3.02 -16.87 14.05
C TRP A 83 -4.33 -17.61 13.75
N LEU A 84 -4.71 -17.70 12.46
CA LEU A 84 -5.89 -18.45 12.04
C LEU A 84 -5.73 -19.95 12.30
N ASN A 85 -4.52 -20.49 12.11
CA ASN A 85 -4.21 -21.88 12.38
C ASN A 85 -4.31 -22.18 13.88
N ASP A 86 -3.77 -21.31 14.74
CA ASP A 86 -3.88 -21.44 16.20
C ASP A 86 -5.33 -21.47 16.70
N THR A 87 -6.22 -20.72 16.06
CA THR A 87 -7.61 -20.53 16.53
C THR A 87 -8.61 -21.49 15.92
N THR A 88 -8.40 -21.88 14.65
CA THR A 88 -9.36 -22.69 13.88
C THR A 88 -8.77 -23.98 13.29
N GLY A 89 -7.46 -24.18 13.39
CA GLY A 89 -6.76 -25.30 12.76
C GLY A 89 -6.52 -25.15 11.25
N SER A 90 -6.91 -24.03 10.63
CA SER A 90 -6.71 -23.76 9.19
C SER A 90 -5.81 -22.54 8.96
N PHE A 91 -4.91 -22.59 7.96
CA PHE A 91 -4.06 -21.46 7.59
C PHE A 91 -4.76 -20.41 6.71
N TRP A 92 -5.87 -20.79 6.07
CA TRP A 92 -6.61 -19.90 5.16
C TRP A 92 -8.11 -20.19 5.23
N GLN A 93 -8.90 -19.14 5.07
CA GLN A 93 -10.35 -19.24 4.91
C GLN A 93 -10.75 -18.37 3.73
N TRP A 94 -11.63 -18.89 2.86
CA TRP A 94 -12.17 -18.16 1.71
C TRP A 94 -13.28 -17.19 2.12
N ASN A 95 -12.98 -16.35 3.11
CA ASN A 95 -13.88 -15.29 3.57
C ASN A 95 -13.49 -13.95 2.90
N PRO A 96 -14.41 -12.95 2.87
CA PRO A 96 -14.14 -11.66 2.24
C PRO A 96 -12.86 -10.98 2.75
N ARG A 97 -12.55 -11.11 4.04
CA ARG A 97 -11.37 -10.48 4.67
C ARG A 97 -10.06 -11.00 4.08
N ALA A 98 -9.94 -12.32 3.93
CA ALA A 98 -8.80 -12.97 3.33
C ALA A 98 -8.71 -12.72 1.81
N LEU A 99 -9.85 -12.69 1.12
CA LEU A 99 -9.89 -12.35 -0.30
C LEU A 99 -9.39 -10.93 -0.56
N TYR A 100 -9.81 -9.94 0.24
CA TYR A 100 -9.36 -8.57 0.08
C TYR A 100 -7.86 -8.39 0.37
N SER A 101 -7.30 -9.09 1.36
CA SER A 101 -5.86 -9.04 1.61
C SER A 101 -5.06 -9.62 0.43
N LEU A 102 -5.54 -10.69 -0.20
CA LEU A 102 -4.93 -11.27 -1.40
C LEU A 102 -5.01 -10.32 -2.61
N VAL A 103 -6.17 -9.70 -2.85
CA VAL A 103 -6.34 -8.70 -3.92
C VAL A 103 -5.38 -7.53 -3.72
N LEU A 104 -5.23 -7.06 -2.47
CA LEU A 104 -4.33 -5.98 -2.16
C LEU A 104 -2.86 -6.36 -2.39
N TRP A 105 -2.47 -7.55 -1.93
CA TRP A 105 -1.14 -8.10 -2.14
C TRP A 105 -0.80 -8.23 -3.62
N LEU A 106 -1.72 -8.81 -4.41
CA LEU A 106 -1.55 -8.94 -5.86
C LEU A 106 -1.43 -7.58 -6.55
N THR A 107 -2.24 -6.60 -6.16
CA THR A 107 -2.19 -5.24 -6.72
C THR A 107 -0.80 -4.61 -6.54
N TYR A 108 -0.26 -4.64 -5.32
CA TYR A 108 1.08 -4.09 -5.05
C TYR A 108 2.21 -4.92 -5.64
N ALA A 109 2.05 -6.26 -5.69
CA ALA A 109 2.99 -7.14 -6.37
C ALA A 109 3.07 -6.79 -7.87
N VAL A 110 1.93 -6.58 -8.53
CA VAL A 110 1.89 -6.18 -9.95
C VAL A 110 2.52 -4.81 -10.14
N ILE A 111 2.24 -3.82 -9.28
CA ILE A 111 2.86 -2.49 -9.37
C ILE A 111 4.39 -2.59 -9.25
N LEU A 112 4.90 -3.35 -8.29
CA LEU A 112 6.34 -3.56 -8.13
C LEU A 112 6.94 -4.32 -9.30
N HIS A 113 6.29 -5.39 -9.75
CA HIS A 113 6.73 -6.19 -10.90
C HIS A 113 6.81 -5.33 -12.16
N VAL A 114 5.79 -4.54 -12.44
CA VAL A 114 5.78 -3.60 -13.57
C VAL A 114 6.89 -2.56 -13.44
N ARG A 115 7.19 -2.06 -12.23
CA ARG A 115 8.30 -1.10 -12.04
C ARG A 115 9.69 -1.71 -12.18
N LEU A 116 9.84 -2.98 -11.85
CA LEU A 116 11.10 -3.71 -12.01
C LEU A 116 11.31 -4.13 -13.48
N SER A 117 10.26 -4.60 -14.14
CA SER A 117 10.34 -5.22 -15.47
C SER A 117 10.07 -4.26 -16.63
N SER A 118 9.32 -3.18 -16.40
CA SER A 118 8.92 -2.23 -17.45
C SER A 118 9.47 -0.82 -17.23
N LYS A 119 9.68 -0.07 -18.31
CA LYS A 119 10.06 1.35 -18.25
C LYS A 119 8.89 2.30 -17.90
N ILE A 120 7.83 1.79 -17.26
CA ILE A 120 6.68 2.63 -16.86
C ILE A 120 7.12 3.48 -15.67
N ARG A 121 7.20 4.80 -15.88
CA ARG A 121 7.66 5.77 -14.88
C ARG A 121 6.75 6.99 -14.85
N GLY A 122 6.86 7.75 -13.76
CA GLY A 122 6.21 9.04 -13.62
C GLY A 122 4.69 8.94 -13.56
N ARG A 123 3.99 9.74 -14.38
CA ARG A 123 2.53 9.96 -14.29
C ARG A 123 1.72 8.66 -14.25
N LYS A 124 2.05 7.66 -15.07
CA LYS A 124 1.34 6.38 -15.10
C LYS A 124 1.44 5.63 -13.77
N VAL A 125 2.61 5.66 -13.13
CA VAL A 125 2.80 4.99 -11.83
C VAL A 125 2.15 5.76 -10.69
N ALA A 126 2.14 7.10 -10.77
CA ALA A 126 1.41 7.91 -9.81
C ALA A 126 -0.09 7.56 -9.81
N PHE A 127 -0.70 7.39 -10.99
CA PHE A 127 -2.09 6.92 -11.08
C PHE A 127 -2.29 5.51 -10.53
N LEU A 128 -1.42 4.56 -10.87
CA LEU A 128 -1.49 3.20 -10.33
C LEU A 128 -1.42 3.18 -8.80
N SER A 129 -0.53 4.00 -8.22
CA SER A 129 -0.39 4.12 -6.76
C SER A 129 -1.66 4.69 -6.10
N ILE A 130 -2.31 5.65 -6.75
CA ILE A 130 -3.58 6.23 -6.29
C ILE A 130 -4.68 5.18 -6.31
N VAL A 131 -4.85 4.48 -7.42
CA VAL A 131 -5.87 3.43 -7.55
C VAL A 131 -5.63 2.31 -6.53
N ALA A 132 -4.38 1.87 -6.35
CA ALA A 132 -4.05 0.86 -5.34
C ALA A 132 -4.38 1.32 -3.91
N PHE A 133 -4.13 2.58 -3.58
CA PHE A 133 -4.50 3.12 -2.28
C PHE A 133 -6.03 3.20 -2.08
N LEU A 134 -6.80 3.49 -3.12
CA LEU A 134 -8.27 3.44 -3.05
C LEU A 134 -8.78 2.02 -2.75
N ILE A 135 -8.09 0.98 -3.22
CA ILE A 135 -8.41 -0.42 -2.88
C ILE A 135 -8.15 -0.69 -1.39
N ILE A 136 -7.11 -0.09 -0.78
CA ILE A 136 -6.90 -0.15 0.68
C ILE A 136 -8.09 0.46 1.41
N ILE A 137 -8.53 1.65 1.00
CA ILE A 137 -9.66 2.34 1.63
C ILE A 137 -10.92 1.47 1.54
N PHE A 138 -11.23 0.94 0.35
CA PHE A 138 -12.38 0.05 0.16
C PHE A 138 -12.29 -1.20 1.06
N THR A 139 -11.11 -1.80 1.14
CA THR A 139 -10.85 -2.98 1.99
C THR A 139 -11.05 -2.63 3.46
N PHE A 140 -10.51 -1.50 3.93
CA PHE A 140 -10.64 -1.05 5.31
C PHE A 140 -12.12 -0.84 5.69
N PHE A 141 -12.89 -0.11 4.87
CA PHE A 141 -14.31 0.10 5.11
C PHE A 141 -15.13 -1.20 5.03
N SER A 142 -14.76 -2.13 4.16
CA SER A 142 -15.42 -3.44 4.06
C SER A 142 -15.16 -4.31 5.29
N ASN A 143 -14.04 -4.11 6.00
CA ASN A 143 -13.73 -4.84 7.24
C ASN A 143 -14.33 -4.16 8.49
N CYS A 144 -14.65 -2.85 8.43
CA CYS A 144 -15.31 -2.14 9.53
C CYS A 144 -16.83 -2.31 9.56
N ASN A 145 -17.45 -2.79 8.48
CA ASN A 145 -18.88 -3.08 8.44
C ASN A 145 -19.10 -4.59 8.58
N PHE A 146 -19.81 -4.98 9.65
CA PHE A 146 -20.20 -6.33 10.11
C PHE A 146 -19.22 -7.05 11.07
#